data_AF-V4SX65-F1
#
_entry.id   AF-V4SX65-F1
#
_cell.length_a   1.000
_cell.length_b   1.000
_cell.length_c   1.000
_cell.angle_alpha   90.00
_cell.angle_beta   90.00
_cell.angle_gamma   90.00
#
_symmetry.space_group_name_H-M   'P 1'
#
loop_
_entity.id
_entity.type
_entity.pdbx_description
1 polymer ?
#
loop_
_entity_poly.entity_id
_entity_poly.type
_entity_poly.pdbx_seq_one_letter_code
_entity_poly.pdbx_strand_id
1 'polypeptide(L)'
;AFVVVGDTDGHVGLGVKCSKEVATAIRGAIILAKLSVIPVRRGYWGNKIGRPHTVPCKVTGKCGSATVRMVPAPRGAEIVAARVPKKVLQFVGIDDVFTSSRGSTKTLGNFVKATFECLLKTYGFLTPDFWRETRFVKSPYQEYTNLLTAKPISKAVITEVDQVEP
;
A
#
# COMPACT_ATOMS: atom_id res chain seq x y z
N ALA A 1 -14.82 -10.35 8.46
CA ALA A 1 -13.71 -10.74 7.58
C ALA A 1 -12.65 -9.65 7.55
N PHE A 2 -11.38 -10.02 7.67
CA PHE A 2 -10.21 -9.16 7.43
C PHE A 2 -9.56 -9.64 6.13
N VAL A 3 -9.36 -8.73 5.17
CA VAL A 3 -8.80 -9.05 3.86
C VAL A 3 -7.69 -8.09 3.53
N VAL A 4 -6.58 -8.62 3.03
CA VAL A 4 -5.44 -7.88 2.51
C VAL A 4 -5.39 -8.10 1.01
N VAL A 5 -5.16 -7.03 0.25
CA VAL A 5 -5.00 -7.06 -1.21
C VAL A 5 -3.66 -6.38 -1.51
N GLY A 6 -2.90 -6.89 -2.46
CA GLY A 6 -1.65 -6.25 -2.90
C GLY A 6 -1.15 -6.88 -4.20
N ASP A 7 -0.28 -6.14 -4.90
CA ASP A 7 0.25 -6.47 -6.22
C ASP A 7 1.70 -6.98 -6.17
N THR A 8 2.26 -7.16 -4.98
CA THR A 8 3.68 -7.51 -4.75
C THR A 8 4.68 -6.51 -5.34
N ASP A 9 4.23 -5.28 -5.68
CA ASP A 9 5.07 -4.26 -6.31
C ASP A 9 4.91 -2.87 -5.68
N GLY A 10 4.64 -2.83 -4.37
CA GLY A 10 4.58 -1.61 -3.58
C GLY A 10 3.17 -1.06 -3.35
N HIS A 11 2.11 -1.81 -3.66
CA HIS A 11 0.74 -1.43 -3.31
C HIS A 11 0.11 -2.45 -2.38
N VAL A 12 -0.54 -1.98 -1.32
CA VAL A 12 -1.29 -2.85 -0.41
C VAL A 12 -2.53 -2.14 0.11
N GLY A 13 -3.61 -2.89 0.29
CA GLY A 13 -4.87 -2.44 0.85
C GLY A 13 -5.34 -3.36 1.97
N LEU A 14 -6.00 -2.79 2.97
CA LEU A 14 -6.58 -3.52 4.10
C LEU A 14 -8.07 -3.20 4.22
N GLY A 15 -8.89 -4.25 4.17
CA GLY A 15 -10.34 -4.15 4.30
C GLY A 15 -10.85 -4.95 5.49
N VAL A 16 -11.76 -4.34 6.26
CA VAL A 16 -12.45 -5.01 7.36
C VAL A 16 -13.94 -4.83 7.17
N LYS A 17 -14.68 -5.92 7.08
CA LYS A 17 -16.14 -5.89 6.98
C LYS A 17 -16.78 -6.97 7.84
N CYS A 18 -17.84 -6.60 8.54
CA CYS A 18 -18.72 -7.53 9.25
C CYS A 18 -20.06 -7.61 8.51
N SER A 19 -20.60 -8.81 8.33
CA SER A 19 -21.90 -9.07 7.71
C SER A 19 -22.45 -10.38 8.28
N LYS A 20 -23.76 -10.61 8.16
CA LYS A 20 -24.41 -11.83 8.69
C LYS A 20 -23.89 -13.09 8.01
N GLU A 21 -23.60 -13.02 6.71
CA GLU A 21 -23.04 -14.13 5.94
C GLU A 21 -21.55 -13.92 5.64
N VAL A 22 -20.79 -15.02 5.63
CA VAL A 22 -19.34 -14.99 5.42
C VAL A 22 -19.00 -14.54 4.00
N ALA A 23 -19.73 -15.03 2.98
CA ALA A 23 -19.47 -14.70 1.59
C ALA A 23 -19.64 -13.19 1.31
N THR A 24 -20.70 -12.58 1.84
CA THR A 24 -20.93 -11.13 1.71
C THR A 24 -19.91 -10.32 2.50
N ALA A 25 -19.49 -10.79 3.69
CA ALA A 25 -18.43 -10.15 4.47
C ALA A 25 -17.09 -10.13 3.70
N ILE A 26 -16.71 -11.23 3.04
CA ILE A 26 -15.47 -11.32 2.26
C ILE A 26 -15.54 -10.41 1.03
N ARG A 27 -16.60 -10.50 0.22
CA ARG A 27 -16.77 -9.65 -0.97
C ARG A 27 -16.71 -8.16 -0.60
N GLY A 28 -17.41 -7.78 0.47
CA GLY A 28 -17.39 -6.41 0.95
C GLY A 28 -16.03 -5.98 1.50
N ALA A 29 -15.30 -6.86 2.18
CA ALA A 29 -13.95 -6.57 2.66
C ALA A 29 -12.95 -6.41 1.50
N ILE A 30 -13.08 -7.17 0.41
CA ILE A 30 -12.26 -7.00 -0.80
C ILE A 30 -12.47 -5.61 -1.42
N ILE A 31 -13.73 -5.17 -1.56
CA ILE A 31 -14.05 -3.84 -2.11
C ILE A 31 -13.43 -2.75 -1.23
N LEU A 32 -13.61 -2.85 0.10
CA LEU A 32 -13.01 -1.89 1.02
C LEU A 32 -11.47 -1.90 0.96
N ALA A 33 -10.84 -3.06 0.85
CA ALA A 33 -9.39 -3.18 0.71
C ALA A 33 -8.89 -2.51 -0.58
N LYS A 34 -9.60 -2.65 -1.69
CA LYS A 34 -9.26 -2.02 -2.97
C LYS A 34 -9.40 -0.49 -2.92
N LEU A 35 -10.37 0.02 -2.17
CA LEU A 35 -10.56 1.46 -1.97
C LEU A 35 -9.50 2.06 -1.03
N SER A 36 -8.95 1.27 -0.11
CA SER A 36 -7.95 1.70 0.88
C SER A 36 -6.50 1.34 0.50
N VAL A 37 -6.21 1.19 -0.80
CA VAL A 37 -4.84 0.89 -1.24
C VAL A 37 -3.92 2.06 -0.94
N ILE A 38 -2.80 1.76 -0.29
CA ILE A 38 -1.73 2.70 0.00
C ILE A 38 -0.51 2.37 -0.86
N PRO A 39 0.22 3.39 -1.34
CA PRO A 39 1.54 3.18 -1.88
C PRO A 39 2.51 2.89 -0.72
N VAL A 40 3.46 1.99 -0.92
CA VAL A 40 4.52 1.66 0.03
C VAL A 40 5.87 1.94 -0.59
N ARG A 41 6.68 2.74 0.11
CA ARG A 41 8.02 3.07 -0.34
C ARG A 41 8.96 1.93 0.00
N ARG A 42 9.60 1.35 -1.01
CA ARG A 42 10.71 0.39 -0.88
C ARG A 42 12.05 1.12 -1.01
N GLY A 43 13.08 0.54 -0.43
CA GLY A 43 14.42 1.09 -0.35
C GLY A 43 15.50 0.02 -0.31
N TYR A 44 16.69 0.43 0.13
CA TYR A 44 17.89 -0.38 0.13
C TYR A 44 18.51 -0.44 1.52
N TRP A 45 19.23 -1.51 1.79
CA TRP A 45 20.10 -1.61 2.95
C TRP A 45 21.53 -1.24 2.56
N GLY A 46 22.01 -0.09 3.03
CA GLY A 46 23.34 0.42 2.70
C GLY A 46 23.46 0.82 1.22
N ASN A 47 24.03 -0.05 0.40
CA ASN A 47 24.33 0.25 -1.00
C ASN A 47 23.10 0.14 -1.91
N LYS A 48 22.95 1.07 -2.86
CA LYS A 48 21.81 1.18 -3.79
C LYS A 48 22.04 0.35 -5.06
N ILE A 49 22.24 -0.97 -4.92
CA ILE A 49 22.49 -1.88 -6.05
C ILE A 49 21.20 -2.64 -6.42
N GLY A 50 20.84 -2.71 -7.70
CA GLY A 50 19.72 -3.51 -8.19
C GLY A 50 18.36 -2.94 -7.80
N ARG A 51 17.36 -3.79 -7.56
CA ARG A 51 16.00 -3.36 -7.18
C ARG A 51 15.88 -3.08 -5.67
N PRO A 52 15.00 -2.14 -5.26
CA PRO A 52 14.66 -1.95 -3.85
C PRO A 52 14.07 -3.24 -3.27
N HIS A 53 14.58 -3.69 -2.12
CA HIS A 53 14.23 -4.99 -1.52
C HIS A 53 13.70 -4.84 -0.08
N THR A 54 14.03 -3.74 0.60
CA THR A 54 13.70 -3.51 2.02
C THR A 54 12.97 -2.19 2.24
N VAL A 55 12.70 -1.83 3.49
CA VAL A 55 12.07 -0.55 3.87
C VAL A 55 13.12 0.57 3.83
N PRO A 56 12.80 1.82 3.42
CA PRO A 56 13.79 2.89 3.31
C PRO A 56 14.39 3.34 4.66
N CYS A 57 13.62 3.27 5.74
CA CYS A 57 14.04 3.70 7.07
C CYS A 57 13.34 2.86 8.15
N LYS A 58 13.75 3.04 9.41
CA LYS A 58 13.11 2.39 10.54
C LYS A 58 11.76 3.08 10.80
N VAL A 59 10.66 2.38 10.56
CA VAL A 59 9.30 2.89 10.74
C VAL A 59 8.61 2.16 11.88
N THR A 60 7.70 2.85 12.58
CA THR A 60 6.91 2.27 13.67
C THR A 60 5.44 2.63 13.52
N GLY A 61 4.60 1.61 13.46
CA GLY A 61 3.14 1.70 13.44
C GLY A 61 2.53 1.23 14.77
N LYS A 62 1.39 1.80 15.14
CA LYS A 62 0.67 1.45 16.37
C LYS A 62 -0.83 1.41 16.09
N CYS A 63 -1.51 0.41 16.64
CA CYS A 63 -2.96 0.37 16.68
C CYS A 63 -3.39 -0.26 18.01
N GLY A 64 -4.14 0.49 18.81
CA GLY A 64 -4.45 0.08 20.20
C GLY A 64 -3.17 -0.12 21.02
N SER A 65 -3.05 -1.29 21.68
CA SER A 65 -1.86 -1.67 22.44
C SER A 65 -0.77 -2.34 21.59
N ALA A 66 -1.06 -2.73 20.35
CA ALA A 66 -0.11 -3.39 19.47
C ALA A 66 0.78 -2.36 18.75
N THR A 67 2.09 -2.52 18.86
CA THR A 67 3.09 -1.74 18.12
C THR A 67 3.92 -2.67 17.26
N VAL A 68 4.21 -2.23 16.03
CA VAL A 68 5.06 -2.95 15.07
C VAL A 68 6.12 -1.97 14.58
N ARG A 69 7.38 -2.35 14.74
CA ARG A 69 8.54 -1.64 14.22
C ARG A 69 9.14 -2.45 13.09
N MET A 70 9.38 -1.81 11.95
CA MET A 70 10.13 -2.39 10.83
C MET A 70 11.52 -1.77 10.80
N VAL A 71 12.51 -2.60 10.52
CA VAL A 71 13.91 -2.23 10.42
C VAL A 71 14.44 -2.75 9.08
N PRO A 72 15.12 -1.90 8.29
CA PRO A 72 15.72 -2.32 7.03
C PRO A 72 16.71 -3.48 7.25
N ALA A 73 16.68 -4.48 6.39
CA ALA A 73 17.49 -5.69 6.50
C ALA A 73 18.37 -5.90 5.25
N PRO A 74 19.54 -6.54 5.38
CA PRO A 74 20.38 -6.89 4.24
C PRO A 74 19.69 -7.88 3.31
N ARG A 75 20.16 -7.96 2.07
CA ARG A 75 19.64 -8.92 1.08
C ARG A 75 19.78 -10.37 1.54
N GLY A 76 18.72 -11.15 1.35
CA GLY A 76 18.68 -12.56 1.73
C GLY A 76 18.34 -12.79 3.21
N ALA A 77 17.97 -11.75 3.96
CA ALA A 77 17.44 -11.89 5.31
C ALA A 77 16.00 -12.41 5.33
N GLU A 78 15.29 -12.27 4.20
CA GLU A 78 13.86 -12.51 4.06
C GLU A 78 13.00 -11.70 5.05
N ILE A 79 11.70 -11.97 5.06
CA ILE A 79 10.75 -11.37 5.99
C ILE A 79 10.80 -12.11 7.33
N VAL A 80 11.53 -11.52 8.28
CA VAL A 80 11.59 -11.98 9.68
C VAL A 80 10.45 -11.32 10.46
N ALA A 81 9.28 -11.95 10.41
CA ALA A 81 8.08 -11.45 11.06
C ALA A 81 7.14 -12.59 11.50
N ALA A 82 6.23 -12.27 12.42
CA ALA A 82 5.13 -13.17 12.77
C ALA A 82 4.24 -13.46 11.54
N ARG A 83 3.48 -14.57 11.58
CA ARG A 83 2.69 -15.08 10.44
C ARG A 83 1.81 -14.02 9.75
N VAL A 84 1.17 -13.16 10.56
CA VAL A 84 0.24 -12.13 10.08
C VAL A 84 0.95 -11.00 9.31
N PRO A 85 1.89 -10.24 9.92
CA PRO A 85 2.64 -9.21 9.20
C PRO A 85 3.49 -9.80 8.07
N LYS A 86 4.00 -11.04 8.20
CA LYS A 86 4.74 -11.72 7.12
C LYS A 86 3.90 -11.78 5.84
N LYS A 87 2.62 -12.16 5.94
CA LYS A 87 1.72 -12.18 4.78
C LYS A 87 1.45 -10.79 4.21
N VAL A 88 1.24 -9.79 5.07
CA VAL A 88 1.03 -8.40 4.62
C VAL A 88 2.25 -7.89 3.84
N LEU A 89 3.44 -8.12 4.37
CA LEU A 89 4.71 -7.71 3.75
C LEU A 89 4.99 -8.44 2.43
N GLN A 90 4.60 -9.71 2.31
CA GLN A 90 4.63 -10.44 1.04
C GLN A 90 3.74 -9.78 -0.02
N PHE A 91 2.50 -9.41 0.33
CA PHE A 91 1.58 -8.74 -0.61
C PHE A 91 2.06 -7.35 -1.05
N VAL A 92 2.87 -6.68 -0.23
CA VAL A 92 3.51 -5.41 -0.59
C VAL A 92 4.66 -5.61 -1.57
N GLY A 93 5.35 -6.75 -1.53
CA GLY A 93 6.59 -6.96 -2.30
C GLY A 93 7.84 -6.43 -1.60
N ILE A 94 7.89 -6.51 -0.26
CA ILE A 94 9.12 -6.35 0.51
C ILE A 94 9.75 -7.72 0.68
N ASP A 95 10.97 -7.89 0.20
CA ASP A 95 11.68 -9.17 0.25
C ASP A 95 12.36 -9.37 1.61
N ASP A 96 13.04 -8.33 2.09
CA ASP A 96 13.87 -8.40 3.30
C ASP A 96 13.43 -7.34 4.32
N VAL A 97 13.08 -7.77 5.54
CA VAL A 97 12.77 -6.83 6.64
C VAL A 97 12.82 -7.51 7.99
N PHE A 98 13.43 -6.84 8.97
CA PHE A 98 13.33 -7.23 10.37
C PHE A 98 12.14 -6.54 11.01
N THR A 99 11.35 -7.30 11.75
CA THR A 99 10.22 -6.74 12.50
C THR A 99 10.36 -7.00 13.99
N SER A 100 9.89 -6.04 14.78
CA SER A 100 9.77 -6.18 16.23
C SER A 100 8.37 -5.74 16.63
N SER A 101 7.65 -6.60 17.34
CA SER A 101 6.29 -6.33 17.80
C SER A 101 6.22 -6.29 19.32
N ARG A 102 5.49 -5.32 19.89
CA ARG A 102 5.26 -5.21 21.33
C ARG A 102 3.77 -4.98 21.63
N GLY A 103 3.34 -5.35 22.83
CA GLY A 103 1.94 -5.26 23.27
C GLY A 103 1.12 -6.52 22.97
N SER A 104 -0.22 -6.39 22.91
CA SER A 104 -1.12 -7.54 22.74
C SER A 104 -1.25 -7.95 21.27
N THR A 105 -0.27 -8.72 20.78
CA THR A 105 -0.20 -9.22 19.40
C THR A 105 -1.20 -10.33 19.08
N LYS A 106 -1.86 -10.91 20.11
CA LYS A 106 -2.93 -11.91 19.95
C LYS A 106 -4.16 -11.35 19.24
N THR A 107 -4.42 -10.05 19.38
CA THR A 107 -5.54 -9.37 18.70
C THR A 107 -5.20 -9.09 17.23
N LEU A 108 -5.58 -10.02 16.35
CA LEU A 108 -5.21 -9.99 14.93
C LEU A 108 -5.60 -8.68 14.22
N GLY A 109 -6.79 -8.14 14.51
CA GLY A 109 -7.26 -6.90 13.89
C GLY A 109 -6.35 -5.69 14.16
N ASN A 110 -5.94 -5.49 15.41
CA ASN A 110 -5.05 -4.41 15.78
C ASN A 110 -3.63 -4.65 15.26
N PHE A 111 -3.19 -5.90 15.27
CA PHE A 111 -1.86 -6.25 14.81
C PHE A 111 -1.65 -6.01 13.30
N VAL A 112 -2.65 -6.38 12.47
CA VAL A 112 -2.63 -6.09 11.03
C VAL A 112 -2.67 -4.58 10.79
N LYS A 113 -3.56 -3.86 11.49
CA LYS A 113 -3.67 -2.39 11.35
C LYS A 113 -2.38 -1.68 11.75
N ALA A 114 -1.72 -2.10 12.83
CA ALA A 114 -0.41 -1.56 13.23
C ALA A 114 0.68 -1.80 12.18
N THR A 115 0.64 -2.95 11.50
CA THR A 115 1.54 -3.26 10.38
C THR A 115 1.25 -2.35 9.19
N PHE A 116 -0.02 -2.18 8.83
CA PHE A 116 -0.46 -1.31 7.74
C PHE A 116 -0.10 0.17 7.97
N GLU A 117 -0.27 0.64 9.21
CA GLU A 117 0.15 1.98 9.63
C GLU A 117 1.66 2.19 9.50
N CYS A 118 2.44 1.15 9.75
CA CYS A 118 3.88 1.17 9.58
C CYS A 118 4.27 1.39 8.10
N LEU A 119 3.55 0.70 7.19
CA LEU A 119 3.75 0.81 5.74
C LEU A 119 3.32 2.19 5.22
N LEU A 120 2.20 2.73 5.71
CA LEU A 120 1.73 4.08 5.36
C LEU A 120 2.81 5.15 5.66
N LYS A 121 3.49 5.03 6.81
CA LYS A 121 4.54 5.96 7.23
C LYS A 121 5.81 5.91 6.37
N THR A 122 5.99 4.89 5.52
CA THR A 122 7.18 4.81 4.65
C THR A 122 7.26 5.98 3.65
N TYR A 123 6.12 6.39 3.10
CA TYR A 123 6.03 7.60 2.26
C TYR A 123 5.93 8.89 3.08
N GLY A 124 5.43 8.81 4.31
CA GLY A 124 5.41 9.96 5.24
C GLY A 124 6.79 10.38 5.76
N PHE A 125 7.84 9.59 5.52
CA PHE A 125 9.19 9.90 5.96
C PHE A 125 9.97 10.68 4.90
N LEU A 126 10.37 11.92 5.25
CA LEU A 126 11.17 12.78 4.39
C LEU A 126 12.65 12.36 4.44
N THR A 127 13.11 11.66 3.40
CA THR A 127 14.55 11.37 3.22
C THR A 127 15.23 12.49 2.43
N PRO A 128 16.57 12.62 2.49
CA PRO A 128 17.31 13.59 1.70
C PRO A 128 17.04 13.52 0.18
N ASP A 129 16.67 12.35 -0.34
CA ASP A 129 16.31 12.20 -1.76
C ASP A 129 15.09 13.06 -2.17
N PHE A 130 14.26 13.50 -1.21
CA PHE A 130 13.06 14.31 -1.41
C PHE A 130 13.21 15.76 -0.95
N TRP A 131 14.42 16.25 -0.70
CA TRP A 131 14.65 17.65 -0.29
C TRP A 131 14.51 18.67 -1.42
N ARG A 132 14.54 18.21 -2.68
CA ARG A 132 14.36 19.10 -3.83
C ARG A 132 12.92 19.63 -3.84
N GLU A 133 12.78 20.93 -4.08
CA GLU A 133 11.47 21.58 -4.17
C GLU A 133 10.57 20.93 -5.23
N THR A 134 9.33 20.65 -4.85
CA THR A 134 8.32 20.08 -5.74
C THR A 134 7.83 21.15 -6.71
N ARG A 135 8.01 20.91 -8.01
CA ARG A 135 7.34 21.71 -9.04
C ARG A 135 5.88 21.28 -9.13
N PHE A 136 4.97 22.10 -8.64
CA PHE A 136 3.53 21.83 -8.73
C PHE A 136 3.05 21.93 -10.19
N VAL A 137 2.45 20.85 -10.69
CA VAL A 137 1.73 20.81 -11.96
C VAL A 137 0.23 21.03 -11.71
N LYS A 138 -0.52 21.42 -12.75
CA LYS A 138 -1.98 21.52 -12.65
C LYS A 138 -2.55 20.16 -12.26
N SER A 139 -3.60 20.17 -11.43
CA SER A 139 -4.26 18.91 -11.07
C SER A 139 -4.99 18.33 -12.30
N PRO A 140 -5.10 17.00 -12.43
CA PRO A 140 -5.85 16.40 -13.53
C PRO A 140 -7.31 16.90 -13.59
N TYR A 141 -7.93 17.19 -12.44
CA TYR A 141 -9.27 17.78 -12.41
C TYR A 141 -9.34 19.15 -13.08
N GLN A 142 -8.29 19.98 -12.91
CA GLN A 142 -8.20 21.29 -13.55
C GLN A 142 -7.90 21.19 -15.05
N GLU A 143 -7.05 20.25 -15.45
CA GLU A 143 -6.70 20.03 -16.86
C GLU A 143 -7.91 19.51 -17.66
N TYR A 144 -8.63 18.55 -17.11
CA TYR A 144 -9.80 17.91 -17.75
C TYR A 144 -11.15 18.50 -17.31
N THR A 145 -11.18 19.72 -16.75
CA THR A 145 -12.42 20.35 -16.26
C THR A 145 -13.52 20.40 -17.32
N ASN A 146 -13.16 20.72 -18.57
CA ASN A 146 -14.10 20.81 -19.68
C ASN A 146 -14.74 19.44 -19.99
N LEU A 147 -13.96 18.35 -19.93
CA LEU A 147 -14.44 16.98 -20.15
C LEU A 147 -15.37 16.54 -19.00
N LEU A 148 -14.99 16.83 -17.76
CA LEU A 148 -15.76 16.43 -16.57
C LEU A 148 -17.07 17.20 -16.41
N THR A 149 -17.13 18.44 -16.92
CA THR A 149 -18.32 19.32 -16.85
C THR A 149 -19.30 19.06 -17.99
N ALA A 150 -18.83 18.46 -19.09
CA ALA A 150 -19.71 18.05 -20.18
C ALA A 150 -20.81 17.13 -19.61
N LYS A 151 -22.08 17.54 -19.78
CA LYS A 151 -23.23 16.71 -19.38
C LYS A 151 -23.05 15.33 -20.02
N PRO A 152 -23.30 14.23 -19.29
CA PRO A 152 -23.24 12.91 -19.89
C PRO A 152 -24.26 12.88 -21.03
N ILE A 153 -23.76 12.86 -22.27
CA ILE A 153 -24.59 12.66 -23.45
C ILE A 153 -25.27 11.31 -23.22
N SER A 154 -26.59 11.35 -23.12
CA SER A 154 -27.44 10.21 -22.88
C SER A 154 -27.23 9.17 -24.00
N LYS A 155 -26.42 8.14 -23.73
CA LYS A 155 -26.16 6.96 -24.58
C LYS A 155 -25.61 7.24 -25.99
N ALA A 156 -24.61 6.44 -26.37
CA ALA A 156 -23.88 6.43 -27.66
C ALA A 156 -22.86 7.59 -27.78
N VAL A 157 -21.63 7.40 -28.24
CA VAL A 157 -21.17 6.58 -29.38
C VAL A 157 -19.73 6.12 -29.10
N ILE A 158 -19.46 4.82 -29.22
CA ILE A 158 -18.10 4.31 -29.44
C ILE A 158 -17.85 4.57 -30.93
N THR A 159 -17.16 5.65 -31.25
CA THR A 159 -16.63 5.88 -32.61
C THR A 159 -15.12 5.87 -32.51
N GLU A 160 -14.59 4.77 -33.03
CA GLU A 160 -13.33 4.59 -33.73
C GLU A 160 -12.42 5.81 -33.78
N VAL A 161 -11.23 5.69 -33.18
CA VAL A 161 -10.08 6.52 -33.51
C VAL A 161 -8.95 5.56 -33.89
N ASP A 162 -8.86 5.38 -35.20
CA ASP A 162 -7.67 5.20 -36.03
C ASP A 162 -6.89 3.90 -35.96
N GLN A 163 -7.19 3.08 -36.98
CA GLN A 163 -6.16 2.40 -37.76
C GLN A 163 -5.04 3.38 -38.10
N VAL A 164 -3.83 3.08 -37.61
CA VAL A 164 -2.59 3.59 -38.18
C VAL A 164 -1.95 2.42 -38.89
N GLU A 165 -2.05 2.38 -40.22
CA GLU A 165 -1.09 1.69 -41.09
C GLU A 165 -0.97 2.44 -42.42
N PRO A 166 0.14 2.28 -43.16
CA PRO A 166 1.40 1.59 -42.78
C PRO A 166 2.52 2.55 -42.37
#